data_AF-A0A534YCQ5-F1
#
_entry.id   AF-A0A534YCQ5-F1
#
_cell.length_a   1.000
_cell.length_b   1.000
_cell.length_c   1.000
_cell.angle_alpha   90.00
_cell.angle_beta   90.00
_cell.angle_gamma   90.00
#
_symmetry.space_group_name_H-M   'P 1'
#
loop_
_entity.id
_entity.type
_entity.pdbx_description
1 polymer ?
#
loop_
_entity_poly.entity_id
_entity_poly.type
_entity_poly.pdbx_seq_one_letter_code
_entity_poly.pdbx_strand_id
1 'polypeptide(L)'
;MRRLETQSGFPGASSETAVVQDRWESLLGKTPRLRPWLSQMVERRRMVLAERLGRDAGAEIDRLLWSDLGRWLRDFEALPSYAVSAIALDLADEPPPRPADRPRPPAPDAGLPDRAEARSPENAACELEALVADPAFALAFHCIVARVRPRLEPLTKDRPSLARIPEWAWFGLLHASVPAEPRLTARVAISLVLRMLSPGWAAQPGGARKAALRLFHAGPLDARAVADSLRAALPTDWNLSAEAVPEFVAAASQVRKGLSEASALCARLVSRTCATCRRTGKPRPGGLGLLQEDGAGTASDAEVREVSETARKYAQMTGFAPLLAILDEAP
;
A
#
# COMPACT_ATOMS: atom_id res chain seq x y z
N MET A 1 -11.17 22.99 -13.35
CA MET A 1 -9.96 22.21 -13.01
C MET A 1 -8.77 23.16 -12.99
N ARG A 2 -7.90 23.14 -11.98
CA ARG A 2 -6.63 23.90 -12.03
C ARG A 2 -5.62 23.10 -12.88
N ARG A 3 -4.93 23.77 -13.81
CA ARG A 3 -3.81 23.21 -14.60
C ARG A 3 -2.61 22.95 -13.68
N LEU A 4 -1.77 21.98 -14.04
CA LEU A 4 -0.58 21.64 -13.25
C LEU A 4 0.37 22.84 -13.09
N GLU A 5 0.48 23.70 -14.12
CA GLU A 5 1.26 24.96 -14.11
C GLU A 5 0.87 25.95 -12.99
N THR A 6 -0.40 25.94 -12.57
CA THR A 6 -0.92 26.88 -11.57
C THR A 6 -0.80 26.38 -10.14
N GLN A 7 -0.22 25.20 -9.92
CA GLN A 7 0.00 24.65 -8.58
C GLN A 7 1.41 24.96 -8.09
N SER A 8 1.49 25.69 -6.96
CA SER A 8 2.73 25.92 -6.23
C SER A 8 3.42 24.58 -5.97
N GLY A 9 4.63 24.39 -6.50
CA GLY A 9 5.41 23.15 -6.33
C GLY A 9 5.76 22.41 -7.62
N PHE A 10 5.12 22.70 -8.76
CA PHE A 10 5.49 22.08 -10.05
C PHE A 10 6.71 22.77 -10.71
N PRO A 11 7.51 22.04 -11.50
CA PRO A 11 8.63 22.61 -12.27
C PRO A 11 8.14 23.51 -13.40
N GLY A 12 8.95 24.52 -13.78
CA GLY A 12 8.59 25.45 -14.86
C GLY A 12 8.42 24.72 -16.20
N ALA A 13 7.29 24.93 -16.88
CA ALA A 13 7.00 24.32 -18.17
C ALA A 13 7.75 25.00 -19.33
N SER A 14 8.14 24.21 -20.32
CA SER A 14 8.79 24.60 -21.58
C SER A 14 8.10 23.89 -22.75
N SER A 15 8.38 24.31 -23.99
CA SER A 15 7.83 23.65 -25.19
C SER A 15 8.17 22.15 -25.28
N GLU A 16 9.31 21.73 -24.74
CA GLU A 16 9.75 20.33 -24.71
C GLU A 16 9.02 19.49 -23.65
N THR A 17 8.49 20.12 -22.59
CA THR A 17 7.84 19.44 -21.46
C THR A 17 6.31 19.42 -21.56
N ALA A 18 5.75 20.19 -22.50
CA ALA A 18 4.31 20.27 -22.79
C ALA A 18 3.67 18.89 -23.06
N VAL A 19 4.35 18.00 -23.79
CA VAL A 19 3.84 16.65 -24.10
C VAL A 19 3.68 15.79 -22.85
N VAL A 20 4.61 15.90 -21.90
CA VAL A 20 4.55 15.16 -20.62
C VAL A 20 3.44 15.71 -19.75
N GLN A 21 3.27 17.03 -19.75
CA GLN A 21 2.22 17.72 -19.02
C GLN A 21 0.81 17.35 -19.52
N ASP A 22 0.56 17.41 -20.83
CA ASP A 22 -0.76 17.09 -21.41
C ASP A 22 -1.17 15.65 -21.11
N ARG A 23 -0.22 14.71 -21.17
CA ARG A 23 -0.47 13.31 -20.84
C ARG A 23 -0.77 13.10 -19.35
N TRP A 24 -0.07 13.80 -18.47
CA TRP A 24 -0.42 13.83 -17.04
C TRP A 24 -1.83 14.40 -16.82
N GLU A 25 -2.20 15.49 -17.49
CA GLU A 25 -3.54 16.06 -17.37
C GLU A 25 -4.63 15.09 -17.86
N SER A 26 -4.37 14.34 -18.92
CA SER A 26 -5.24 13.26 -19.40
C SER A 26 -5.40 12.13 -18.36
N LEU A 27 -4.30 11.66 -17.78
CA LEU A 27 -4.32 10.61 -16.73
C LEU A 27 -5.07 11.10 -15.48
N LEU A 28 -4.84 12.35 -15.04
CA LEU A 28 -5.53 12.96 -13.90
C LEU A 28 -6.99 13.30 -14.20
N GLY A 29 -7.36 13.42 -15.47
CA GLY A 29 -8.76 13.51 -15.89
C GLY A 29 -9.50 12.18 -15.65
N LYS A 30 -8.84 11.06 -15.92
CA LYS A 30 -9.37 9.70 -15.68
C LYS A 30 -9.35 9.33 -14.19
N THR A 31 -8.29 9.70 -13.47
CA THR A 31 -8.10 9.38 -12.05
C THR A 31 -7.78 10.64 -11.24
N PRO A 32 -8.79 11.50 -10.96
CA PRO A 32 -8.56 12.79 -10.29
C PRO A 32 -8.03 12.67 -8.87
N ARG A 33 -8.26 11.52 -8.22
CA ARG A 33 -7.77 11.22 -6.86
C ARG A 33 -6.26 11.02 -6.78
N LEU A 34 -5.55 10.91 -7.91
CA LEU A 34 -4.09 10.83 -7.95
C LEU A 34 -3.41 12.22 -7.82
N ARG A 35 -4.16 13.33 -7.96
CA ARG A 35 -3.61 14.70 -7.89
C ARG A 35 -2.87 15.01 -6.57
N PRO A 36 -3.40 14.66 -5.38
CA PRO A 36 -2.70 14.91 -4.12
C PRO A 36 -1.37 14.17 -4.03
N TRP A 37 -1.32 12.93 -4.51
CA TRP A 37 -0.10 12.11 -4.59
C TRP A 37 0.97 12.78 -5.44
N LEU A 38 0.60 13.14 -6.68
CA LEU A 38 1.54 13.72 -7.64
C LEU A 38 2.16 15.00 -7.11
N SER A 39 1.33 15.87 -6.51
CA SER A 39 1.79 17.14 -5.92
C SER A 39 2.81 16.91 -4.80
N GLN A 40 2.53 15.99 -3.89
CA GLN A 40 3.41 15.68 -2.75
C GLN A 40 4.71 14.98 -3.17
N MET A 41 4.65 14.12 -4.19
CA MET A 41 5.83 13.44 -4.73
C MET A 41 6.77 14.41 -5.44
N VAL A 42 6.24 15.37 -6.21
CA VAL A 42 7.03 16.44 -6.82
C VAL A 42 7.70 17.31 -5.76
N GLU A 43 6.95 17.72 -4.73
CA GLU A 43 7.49 18.53 -3.63
C GLU A 43 8.60 17.81 -2.84
N ARG A 44 8.39 16.53 -2.47
CA ARG A 44 9.44 15.71 -1.85
C ARG A 44 10.67 15.65 -2.72
N ARG A 45 10.48 15.36 -4.01
CA ARG A 45 11.59 15.17 -4.93
C ARG A 45 12.40 16.46 -5.08
N ARG A 46 11.73 17.61 -5.14
CA ARG A 46 12.35 18.92 -5.13
C ARG A 46 13.21 19.16 -3.89
N MET A 47 12.70 18.83 -2.70
CA MET A 47 13.48 18.96 -1.44
C MET A 47 14.75 18.10 -1.46
N VAL A 48 14.65 16.83 -1.85
CA VAL A 48 15.80 15.91 -1.92
C VAL A 48 16.85 16.40 -2.93
N LEU A 49 16.41 16.90 -4.09
CA LEU A 49 17.32 17.44 -5.09
C LEU A 49 17.98 18.75 -4.61
N ALA A 50 17.26 19.60 -3.91
CA ALA A 50 17.80 20.84 -3.32
C ALA A 50 18.82 20.56 -2.21
N GLU A 51 18.59 19.53 -1.38
CA GLU A 51 19.57 19.07 -0.38
C GLU A 51 20.85 18.53 -1.03
N ARG A 52 20.72 17.82 -2.16
CA ARG A 52 21.87 17.19 -2.85
C ARG A 52 22.68 18.16 -3.71
N LEU A 53 22.00 19.08 -4.40
CA LEU A 53 22.60 19.96 -5.42
C LEU A 53 22.84 21.39 -4.91
N GLY A 54 22.30 21.75 -3.74
CA GLY A 54 22.30 23.11 -3.21
C GLY A 54 21.09 23.93 -3.69
N ARG A 55 20.70 24.93 -2.91
CA ARG A 55 19.48 25.74 -3.15
C ARG A 55 19.54 26.59 -4.42
N ASP A 56 20.73 26.85 -4.96
CA ASP A 56 20.93 27.68 -6.15
C ASP A 56 20.83 26.88 -7.47
N ALA A 57 20.68 25.55 -7.40
CA ALA A 57 20.61 24.66 -8.57
C ALA A 57 19.21 24.56 -9.21
N GLY A 58 18.40 25.64 -9.17
CA GLY A 58 16.98 25.62 -9.55
C GLY A 58 16.69 25.05 -10.95
N ALA A 59 17.44 25.46 -11.97
CA ALA A 59 17.26 24.98 -13.34
C ALA A 59 17.63 23.49 -13.52
N GLU A 60 18.63 23.00 -12.77
CA GLU A 60 19.01 21.59 -12.77
C GLU A 60 17.94 20.74 -12.06
N ILE A 61 17.43 21.23 -10.93
CA ILE A 61 16.34 20.60 -10.18
C ILE A 61 15.10 20.46 -11.06
N ASP A 62 14.68 21.52 -11.77
CA ASP A 62 13.51 21.47 -12.64
C ASP A 62 13.69 20.51 -13.81
N ARG A 63 14.89 20.43 -14.43
CA ARG A 63 15.18 19.45 -15.49
C ARG A 63 15.07 18.01 -14.98
N LEU A 64 15.61 17.74 -13.79
CA LEU A 64 15.53 16.42 -13.15
C LEU A 64 14.10 16.06 -12.75
N LEU A 65 13.32 17.03 -12.25
CA LEU A 65 11.91 16.83 -11.93
C LEU A 65 11.08 16.49 -13.18
N TRP A 66 11.32 17.15 -14.31
CA TRP A 66 10.63 16.81 -15.57
C TRP A 66 11.01 15.42 -16.08
N SER A 67 12.28 15.03 -15.95
CA SER A 67 12.72 13.66 -16.26
C SER A 67 12.04 12.62 -15.37
N ASP A 68 11.93 12.92 -14.07
CA ASP A 68 11.23 12.07 -13.09
C ASP A 68 9.72 11.99 -13.40
N LEU A 69 9.06 13.10 -13.72
CA LEU A 69 7.66 13.15 -14.11
C LEU A 69 7.39 12.35 -15.39
N GLY A 70 8.24 12.46 -16.41
CA GLY A 70 8.11 11.69 -17.64
C GLY A 70 8.32 10.19 -17.42
N ARG A 71 9.20 9.83 -16.47
CA ARG A 71 9.41 8.44 -16.05
C ARG A 71 8.19 7.90 -15.32
N TRP A 72 7.70 8.61 -14.30
CA TRP A 72 6.53 8.20 -13.53
C TRP A 72 5.28 8.08 -14.40
N LEU A 73 5.09 9.00 -15.35
CA LEU A 73 3.99 8.93 -16.31
C LEU A 73 3.98 7.60 -17.07
N ARG A 74 5.13 7.18 -17.60
CA ARG A 74 5.27 5.90 -18.28
C ARG A 74 4.96 4.72 -17.36
N ASP A 75 5.43 4.79 -16.11
CA ASP A 75 5.17 3.74 -15.12
C ASP A 75 3.66 3.65 -14.80
N PHE A 76 2.94 4.78 -14.69
CA PHE A 76 1.48 4.79 -14.48
C PHE A 76 0.66 4.41 -15.70
N GLU A 77 1.11 4.77 -16.91
CA GLU A 77 0.43 4.36 -18.16
C GLU A 77 0.62 2.86 -18.42
N ALA A 78 1.71 2.28 -17.91
CA ALA A 78 1.90 0.83 -17.90
C ALA A 78 1.02 0.11 -16.86
N LEU A 79 0.47 0.85 -15.88
CA LEU A 79 -0.49 0.31 -14.94
C LEU A 79 -1.88 0.22 -15.55
N PRO A 80 -2.59 -0.89 -15.33
CA PRO A 80 -4.01 -0.94 -15.63
C PRO A 80 -4.82 0.08 -14.81
N SER A 81 -5.90 0.62 -15.39
CA SER A 81 -6.63 1.76 -14.81
C SER A 81 -7.20 1.53 -13.40
N TYR A 82 -7.56 0.29 -13.05
CA TYR A 82 -8.02 -0.03 -11.70
C TYR A 82 -6.87 -0.06 -10.69
N ALA A 83 -5.63 -0.39 -11.08
CA ALA A 83 -4.48 -0.36 -10.18
C ALA A 83 -4.14 1.10 -9.81
N VAL A 84 -4.21 1.99 -10.81
CA VAL A 84 -4.12 3.44 -10.60
C VAL A 84 -5.24 3.95 -9.70
N SER A 85 -6.46 3.45 -9.87
CA SER A 85 -7.61 3.80 -9.04
C SER A 85 -7.51 3.24 -7.62
N ALA A 86 -6.95 2.05 -7.45
CA ALA A 86 -6.70 1.40 -6.18
C ALA A 86 -5.67 2.20 -5.36
N ILE A 87 -4.56 2.58 -6.00
CA ILE A 87 -3.57 3.50 -5.43
C ILE A 87 -4.26 4.80 -5.00
N ALA A 88 -5.07 5.39 -5.90
CA ALA A 88 -5.73 6.66 -5.61
C ALA A 88 -6.81 6.57 -4.51
N LEU A 89 -7.40 5.40 -4.26
CA LEU A 89 -8.35 5.13 -3.18
C LEU A 89 -7.66 5.06 -1.82
N ASP A 90 -6.59 4.26 -1.73
CA ASP A 90 -5.77 4.13 -0.51
C ASP A 90 -5.23 5.49 -0.03
N LEU A 91 -4.88 6.35 -0.98
CA LEU A 91 -4.42 7.71 -0.71
C LEU A 91 -5.53 8.71 -0.35
N ALA A 92 -6.79 8.41 -0.67
CA ALA A 92 -7.93 9.30 -0.42
C ALA A 92 -8.69 8.95 0.88
N ASP A 93 -8.50 7.74 1.42
CA ASP A 93 -9.17 7.26 2.63
C ASP A 93 -8.60 7.88 3.93
N GLU A 94 -7.57 8.73 3.85
CA GLU A 94 -7.05 9.50 4.99
C GLU A 94 -7.36 11.01 4.84
N PRO A 95 -8.04 11.65 5.81
CA PRO A 95 -8.21 13.10 5.77
C PRO A 95 -6.83 13.76 5.86
N PRO A 96 -6.58 14.86 5.11
CA PRO A 96 -5.30 15.57 5.20
C PRO A 96 -5.01 15.93 6.66
N PRO A 97 -3.74 15.88 7.11
CA PRO A 97 -3.39 16.27 8.46
C PRO A 97 -3.92 17.67 8.72
N ARG A 98 -4.86 17.78 9.66
CA ARG A 98 -5.38 19.10 10.05
C ARG A 98 -4.21 19.89 10.62
N PRO A 99 -3.99 21.14 10.16
CA PRO A 99 -3.02 22.00 10.82
C PRO A 99 -3.41 22.10 12.30
N ALA A 100 -2.40 21.90 13.16
CA ALA A 100 -2.55 22.06 14.59
C ALA A 100 -3.15 23.45 14.89
N ASP A 101 -3.98 23.50 15.93
CA ASP A 101 -4.70 24.67 16.43
C ASP A 101 -5.96 25.07 15.68
N ARG A 102 -7.04 24.33 15.94
CA ARG A 102 -8.36 24.95 16.19
C ARG A 102 -9.15 24.14 17.23
N PRO A 103 -9.72 24.78 18.27
CA PRO A 103 -10.62 24.10 19.20
C PRO A 103 -11.86 23.60 18.44
N ARG A 104 -12.24 22.36 18.72
CA ARG A 104 -13.33 21.64 18.06
C ARG A 104 -14.68 22.09 18.64
N PRO A 105 -15.65 22.58 17.85
CA PRO A 105 -17.03 22.63 18.32
C PRO A 105 -17.63 21.20 18.32
N PRO A 106 -18.61 20.90 19.19
CA PRO A 106 -19.23 19.58 19.23
C PRO A 106 -19.98 19.31 17.91
N ALA A 107 -19.72 18.16 17.29
CA ALA A 107 -20.37 17.77 16.05
C ALA A 107 -21.79 17.24 16.34
N PRO A 108 -22.81 17.60 15.56
CA PRO A 108 -24.10 16.93 15.62
C PRO A 108 -24.02 15.56 14.92
N ASP A 109 -24.73 14.59 15.47
CA ASP A 109 -24.99 13.29 14.86
C ASP A 109 -25.65 13.49 13.48
N ALA A 110 -24.94 13.14 12.41
CA ALA A 110 -25.52 12.98 11.09
C ALA A 110 -24.83 11.81 10.41
N GLY A 111 -25.54 10.69 10.35
CA GLY A 111 -25.15 9.51 9.59
C GLY A 111 -24.91 9.88 8.13
N LEU A 112 -23.68 9.72 7.67
CA LEU A 112 -23.37 9.64 6.25
C LEU A 112 -23.53 8.18 5.80
N PRO A 113 -24.14 7.92 4.65
CA PRO A 113 -24.37 6.56 4.19
C PRO A 113 -23.03 5.89 3.87
N ASP A 114 -22.83 4.70 4.45
CA ASP A 114 -21.72 3.78 4.17
C ASP A 114 -21.66 3.52 2.66
N ARG A 115 -20.59 3.98 1.99
CA ARG A 115 -20.27 3.62 0.59
C ARG A 115 -19.66 2.22 0.50
N ALA A 116 -20.26 1.26 1.21
CA ALA A 116 -20.08 -0.15 0.91
C ALA A 116 -21.08 -0.52 -0.19
N GLU A 117 -20.89 0.02 -1.40
CA GLU A 117 -21.45 -0.67 -2.57
C GLU A 117 -20.83 -2.06 -2.56
N ALA A 118 -21.66 -3.07 -2.30
CA ALA A 118 -21.27 -4.46 -2.29
C ALA A 118 -20.67 -4.81 -3.66
N ARG A 119 -19.35 -4.70 -3.79
CA ARG A 119 -18.63 -5.15 -4.99
C ARG A 119 -18.88 -6.64 -5.12
N SER A 120 -19.37 -7.07 -6.28
CA SER A 120 -19.59 -8.50 -6.50
C SER A 120 -18.28 -9.28 -6.35
N PRO A 121 -18.32 -10.54 -5.87
CA PRO A 121 -17.14 -11.39 -5.72
C PRO A 121 -16.33 -11.53 -7.02
N GLU A 122 -17.01 -11.58 -8.16
CA GLU A 122 -16.42 -11.68 -9.49
C GLU A 122 -15.63 -10.41 -9.84
N ASN A 123 -16.18 -9.23 -9.53
CA ASN A 123 -15.48 -7.96 -9.75
C ASN A 123 -14.24 -7.85 -8.85
N ALA A 124 -14.32 -8.32 -7.60
CA ALA A 124 -13.16 -8.33 -6.70
C ALA A 124 -12.07 -9.32 -7.15
N ALA A 125 -12.46 -10.48 -7.69
CA ALA A 125 -11.53 -11.46 -8.26
C ALA A 125 -10.85 -10.91 -9.51
N CYS A 126 -11.60 -10.32 -10.44
CA CYS A 126 -11.03 -9.66 -11.62
C CYS A 126 -10.14 -8.47 -11.23
N GLU A 127 -10.52 -7.65 -10.24
CA GLU A 127 -9.69 -6.56 -9.72
C GLU A 127 -8.39 -7.09 -9.10
N LEU A 128 -8.43 -8.21 -8.37
CA LEU A 128 -7.24 -8.83 -7.79
C LEU A 128 -6.33 -9.42 -8.86
N GLU A 129 -6.87 -10.25 -9.77
CA GLU A 129 -6.14 -10.86 -10.91
C GLU A 129 -5.46 -9.80 -11.74
N ALA A 130 -6.17 -8.71 -11.98
CA ALA A 130 -5.64 -7.63 -12.75
C ALA A 130 -4.62 -6.83 -11.90
N LEU A 131 -4.81 -6.60 -10.59
CA LEU A 131 -3.82 -5.92 -9.75
C LEU A 131 -2.50 -6.67 -9.73
N VAL A 132 -2.57 -7.99 -9.57
CA VAL A 132 -1.39 -8.87 -9.58
C VAL A 132 -0.81 -9.12 -10.97
N ALA A 133 -1.42 -8.57 -12.03
CA ALA A 133 -0.80 -8.51 -13.34
C ALA A 133 0.35 -7.49 -13.40
N ASP A 134 0.39 -6.54 -12.47
CA ASP A 134 1.51 -5.61 -12.33
C ASP A 134 2.62 -6.17 -11.42
N PRO A 135 3.91 -6.05 -11.82
CA PRO A 135 5.06 -6.48 -11.04
C PRO A 135 5.13 -5.98 -9.59
N ALA A 136 4.75 -4.74 -9.28
CA ALA A 136 4.83 -4.23 -7.91
C ALA A 136 3.82 -4.92 -6.99
N PHE A 137 2.63 -5.17 -7.49
CA PHE A 137 1.56 -5.81 -6.74
C PHE A 137 1.73 -7.32 -6.66
N ALA A 138 2.25 -7.97 -7.71
CA ALA A 138 2.67 -9.37 -7.64
C ALA A 138 3.76 -9.57 -6.57
N LEU A 139 4.74 -8.67 -6.52
CA LEU A 139 5.77 -8.68 -5.49
C LEU A 139 5.19 -8.49 -4.08
N ALA A 140 4.32 -7.49 -3.89
CA ALA A 140 3.67 -7.25 -2.60
C ALA A 140 2.82 -8.45 -2.15
N PHE A 141 2.10 -9.10 -3.08
CA PHE A 141 1.35 -10.32 -2.83
C PHE A 141 2.29 -11.45 -2.39
N HIS A 142 3.41 -11.67 -3.09
CA HIS A 142 4.42 -12.63 -2.66
C HIS A 142 4.88 -12.37 -1.22
N CYS A 143 5.19 -11.13 -0.86
CA CYS A 143 5.63 -10.80 0.49
C CYS A 143 4.57 -11.09 1.57
N ILE A 144 3.29 -10.88 1.25
CA ILE A 144 2.17 -11.27 2.14
C ILE A 144 2.09 -12.80 2.27
N VAL A 145 2.20 -13.54 1.16
CA VAL A 145 2.20 -15.01 1.18
C VAL A 145 3.41 -15.56 1.96
N ALA A 146 4.58 -14.94 1.80
CA ALA A 146 5.84 -15.41 2.36
C ALA A 146 5.98 -15.09 3.86
N ARG A 147 5.40 -13.98 4.33
CA ARG A 147 5.62 -13.49 5.71
C ARG A 147 4.34 -13.30 6.52
N VAL A 148 3.18 -13.07 5.92
CA VAL A 148 1.92 -12.86 6.68
C VAL A 148 1.11 -14.15 6.78
N ARG A 149 0.82 -14.83 5.66
CA ARG A 149 -0.01 -16.05 5.66
C ARG A 149 0.48 -17.16 6.62
N PRO A 150 1.79 -17.45 6.74
CA PRO A 150 2.28 -18.47 7.67
C PRO A 150 1.99 -18.16 9.14
N ARG A 151 1.73 -16.90 9.48
CA ARG A 151 1.34 -16.46 10.83
C ARG A 151 -0.16 -16.52 11.05
N LEU A 152 -0.96 -16.48 9.99
CA LEU A 152 -2.42 -16.56 10.04
C LEU A 152 -2.92 -18.00 10.02
N GLU A 153 -2.26 -18.89 9.27
CA GLU A 153 -2.68 -20.29 9.15
C GLU A 153 -2.85 -21.00 10.51
N PRO A 154 -1.91 -20.92 11.46
CA PRO A 154 -2.07 -21.58 12.76
C PRO A 154 -3.18 -20.94 13.61
N LEU A 155 -3.45 -19.65 13.43
CA LEU A 155 -4.49 -18.94 14.18
C LEU A 155 -5.90 -19.37 13.76
N THR A 156 -6.06 -19.69 12.48
CA THR A 156 -7.34 -20.07 11.90
C THR A 156 -7.60 -21.58 11.96
N LYS A 157 -6.54 -22.40 11.97
CA LYS A 157 -6.63 -23.87 11.98
C LYS A 157 -6.46 -24.49 13.36
N ASP A 158 -5.47 -24.03 14.13
CA ASP A 158 -4.98 -24.74 15.32
C ASP A 158 -5.45 -24.09 16.63
N ARG A 159 -6.16 -22.95 16.56
CA ARG A 159 -6.61 -22.17 17.73
C ARG A 159 -8.13 -21.99 17.71
N PRO A 160 -8.90 -22.84 18.43
CA PRO A 160 -10.36 -22.78 18.45
C PRO A 160 -10.94 -21.43 18.87
N SER A 161 -10.24 -20.72 19.75
CA SER A 161 -10.58 -19.39 20.26
C SER A 161 -10.53 -18.29 19.18
N LEU A 162 -9.68 -18.45 18.16
CA LEU A 162 -9.46 -17.48 17.08
C LEU A 162 -9.99 -17.96 15.73
N ALA A 163 -10.34 -19.24 15.60
CA ALA A 163 -10.85 -19.86 14.37
C ALA A 163 -12.12 -19.19 13.81
N ARG A 164 -12.89 -18.49 14.66
CA ARG A 164 -14.08 -17.74 14.25
C ARG A 164 -13.76 -16.44 13.52
N ILE A 165 -12.55 -15.92 13.67
CA ILE A 165 -12.12 -14.68 13.02
C ILE A 165 -11.59 -15.06 11.63
N PRO A 166 -12.31 -14.69 10.55
CA PRO A 166 -11.95 -15.11 9.21
C PRO A 166 -10.66 -14.45 8.73
N GLU A 167 -9.95 -15.09 7.80
CA GLU A 167 -8.66 -14.60 7.28
C GLU A 167 -8.76 -13.15 6.74
N TRP A 168 -9.84 -12.82 6.03
CA TRP A 168 -10.08 -11.47 5.49
C TRP A 168 -10.17 -10.39 6.58
N ALA A 169 -10.60 -10.74 7.79
CA ALA A 169 -10.70 -9.80 8.90
C ALA A 169 -9.31 -9.43 9.43
N TRP A 170 -8.40 -10.41 9.50
CA TRP A 170 -6.99 -10.15 9.81
C TRP A 170 -6.33 -9.26 8.77
N PHE A 171 -6.58 -9.50 7.48
CA PHE A 171 -6.09 -8.62 6.42
C PHE A 171 -6.66 -7.20 6.53
N GLY A 172 -7.95 -7.07 6.88
CA GLY A 172 -8.59 -5.78 7.14
C GLY A 172 -7.98 -5.00 8.31
N LEU A 173 -7.68 -5.69 9.43
CA LEU A 173 -6.98 -5.12 10.58
C LEU A 173 -5.56 -4.68 10.22
N LEU A 174 -4.82 -5.48 9.45
CA LEU A 174 -3.48 -5.13 8.99
C LEU A 174 -3.50 -3.92 8.08
N HIS A 175 -4.37 -3.91 7.06
CA HIS A 175 -4.58 -2.77 6.18
C HIS A 175 -4.87 -1.50 6.98
N ALA A 176 -5.86 -1.54 7.89
CA ALA A 176 -6.23 -0.39 8.70
C ALA A 176 -5.19 0.01 9.76
N SER A 177 -4.15 -0.80 9.98
CA SER A 177 -3.01 -0.46 10.84
C SER A 177 -1.84 0.21 10.09
N VAL A 178 -1.87 0.17 8.76
CA VAL A 178 -0.88 0.83 7.91
C VAL A 178 -1.27 2.32 7.79
N PRO A 179 -0.37 3.26 8.14
CA PRO A 179 -0.59 4.66 7.86
C PRO A 179 -0.73 4.87 6.35
N ALA A 180 -1.68 5.70 5.92
CA ALA A 180 -1.71 6.10 4.52
C ALA A 180 -0.50 7.02 4.28
N GLU A 181 0.22 6.76 3.20
CA GLU A 181 1.40 7.54 2.85
C GLU A 181 1.26 8.07 1.43
N PRO A 182 1.51 9.36 1.18
CA PRO A 182 1.45 9.95 -0.15
C PRO A 182 2.56 9.47 -1.09
N ARG A 183 3.44 8.57 -0.62
CA ARG A 183 4.54 8.00 -1.41
C ARG A 183 4.19 6.56 -1.73
N LEU A 184 4.38 6.13 -2.97
CA LEU A 184 4.27 4.71 -3.27
C LEU A 184 5.50 4.01 -2.69
N THR A 185 5.32 3.38 -1.53
CA THR A 185 6.35 2.59 -0.83
C THR A 185 5.99 1.11 -0.85
N ALA A 186 6.94 0.25 -0.48
CA ALA A 186 6.66 -1.17 -0.27
C ALA A 186 5.48 -1.39 0.70
N ARG A 187 5.37 -0.54 1.72
CA ARG A 187 4.27 -0.57 2.69
C ARG A 187 2.93 -0.24 2.05
N VAL A 188 2.87 0.79 1.20
CA VAL A 188 1.65 1.17 0.46
C VAL A 188 1.24 0.07 -0.53
N ALA A 189 2.19 -0.51 -1.27
CA ALA A 189 1.88 -1.63 -2.16
C ALA A 189 1.30 -2.84 -1.39
N ILE A 190 1.84 -3.14 -0.21
CA ILE A 190 1.29 -4.17 0.68
C ILE A 190 -0.10 -3.78 1.22
N SER A 191 -0.29 -2.53 1.66
CA SER A 191 -1.58 -2.00 2.10
C SER A 191 -2.66 -2.24 1.05
N LEU A 192 -2.35 -1.94 -0.21
CA LEU A 192 -3.25 -2.12 -1.33
C LEU A 192 -3.65 -3.57 -1.57
N VAL A 193 -2.69 -4.51 -1.50
CA VAL A 193 -3.01 -5.94 -1.60
C VAL A 193 -3.84 -6.41 -0.40
N LEU A 194 -3.51 -5.98 0.82
CA LEU A 194 -4.29 -6.30 2.02
C LEU A 194 -5.73 -5.79 1.93
N ARG A 195 -5.93 -4.58 1.40
CA ARG A 195 -7.25 -4.00 1.15
C ARG A 195 -8.08 -4.92 0.26
N MET A 196 -7.50 -5.41 -0.83
CA MET A 196 -8.14 -6.34 -1.76
C MET A 196 -8.43 -7.72 -1.15
N LEU A 197 -7.59 -8.17 -0.21
CA LEU A 197 -7.80 -9.42 0.53
C LEU A 197 -8.78 -9.26 1.71
N SER A 198 -9.36 -8.07 1.92
CA SER A 198 -10.24 -7.76 3.05
C SER A 198 -11.70 -7.41 2.69
N PRO A 199 -12.35 -7.99 1.66
CA PRO A 199 -13.64 -7.52 1.15
C PRO A 199 -14.77 -7.51 2.21
N GLY A 200 -14.70 -8.37 3.23
CA GLY A 200 -15.65 -8.36 4.35
C GLY A 200 -15.40 -7.30 5.43
N TRP A 201 -14.20 -6.70 5.45
CA TRP A 201 -13.82 -5.74 6.50
C TRP A 201 -14.54 -4.41 6.33
N ALA A 202 -14.62 -3.89 5.11
CA ALA A 202 -15.31 -2.62 4.84
C ALA A 202 -16.81 -2.67 5.17
N ALA A 203 -17.42 -3.86 5.12
CA ALA A 203 -18.83 -4.09 5.46
C ALA A 203 -19.11 -4.07 6.97
N GLN A 204 -18.09 -4.11 7.83
CA GLN A 204 -18.28 -4.08 9.27
C GLN A 204 -18.64 -2.68 9.78
N PRO A 205 -19.55 -2.54 10.76
CA PRO A 205 -19.90 -1.25 11.35
C PRO A 205 -18.68 -0.49 11.87
N GLY A 206 -18.65 0.84 11.72
CA GLY A 206 -17.50 1.66 12.11
C GLY A 206 -17.11 1.53 13.59
N GLY A 207 -18.10 1.42 14.48
CA GLY A 207 -17.86 1.16 15.91
C GLY A 207 -17.15 -0.18 16.16
N ALA A 208 -17.55 -1.22 15.43
CA ALA A 208 -16.97 -2.55 15.54
C ALA A 208 -15.54 -2.62 14.98
N ARG A 209 -15.30 -1.99 13.82
CA ARG A 209 -13.96 -1.83 13.27
C ARG A 209 -13.02 -1.09 14.23
N LYS A 210 -13.49 -0.01 14.86
CA LYS A 210 -12.72 0.76 15.82
C LYS A 210 -12.41 -0.04 17.09
N ALA A 211 -13.38 -0.78 17.63
CA ALA A 211 -13.16 -1.65 18.79
C ALA A 211 -12.14 -2.76 18.48
N ALA A 212 -12.28 -3.41 17.33
CA ALA A 212 -11.36 -4.44 16.87
C ALA A 212 -9.94 -3.91 16.64
N LEU A 213 -9.78 -2.70 16.07
CA LEU A 213 -8.47 -2.06 15.92
C LEU A 213 -7.84 -1.69 17.27
N ARG A 214 -8.63 -1.19 18.22
CA ARG A 214 -8.12 -0.91 19.58
C ARG A 214 -7.64 -2.19 20.25
N LEU A 215 -8.39 -3.28 20.13
CA LEU A 215 -7.98 -4.57 20.66
C LEU A 215 -6.75 -5.13 19.94
N PHE A 216 -6.68 -4.96 18.62
CA PHE A 216 -5.54 -5.36 17.82
C PHE A 216 -4.26 -4.69 18.32
N HIS A 217 -4.28 -3.38 18.59
CA HIS A 217 -3.12 -2.63 19.08
C HIS A 217 -2.87 -2.74 20.60
N ALA A 218 -3.76 -3.39 21.37
CA ALA A 218 -3.62 -3.52 22.81
C ALA A 218 -2.36 -4.31 23.20
N GLY A 219 -1.74 -3.93 24.32
CA GLY A 219 -0.72 -4.74 24.99
C GLY A 219 -1.32 -5.74 25.99
N PRO A 220 -0.51 -6.66 26.55
CA PRO A 220 -0.98 -7.66 27.52
C PRO A 220 -1.62 -7.06 28.79
N LEU A 221 -1.21 -5.84 29.17
CA LEU A 221 -1.75 -5.13 30.33
C LEU A 221 -3.09 -4.44 30.00
N ASP A 222 -3.20 -3.83 28.82
CA ASP A 222 -4.42 -3.17 28.34
C ASP A 222 -5.56 -4.18 28.12
N ALA A 223 -5.19 -5.39 27.70
CA ALA A 223 -6.09 -6.50 27.45
C ALA A 223 -6.97 -6.84 28.67
N ARG A 224 -6.44 -6.71 29.89
CA ARG A 224 -7.17 -7.05 31.13
C ARG A 224 -8.08 -5.94 31.63
N ALA A 225 -7.67 -4.68 31.46
CA ALA A 225 -8.40 -3.53 31.99
C ALA A 225 -9.59 -3.10 31.13
N VAL A 226 -9.59 -3.43 29.83
CA VAL A 226 -10.57 -2.92 28.86
C VAL A 226 -11.32 -4.04 28.12
N ALA A 227 -11.03 -5.31 28.44
CA ALA A 227 -11.57 -6.51 27.78
C ALA A 227 -13.09 -6.49 27.62
N ASP A 228 -13.83 -6.21 28.69
CA ASP A 228 -15.29 -6.34 28.68
C ASP A 228 -15.97 -5.27 27.82
N SER A 229 -15.52 -4.02 27.94
CA SER A 229 -16.06 -2.91 27.14
C SER A 229 -15.70 -3.01 25.66
N LEU A 230 -14.51 -3.52 25.32
CA LEU A 230 -14.10 -3.74 23.93
C LEU A 230 -14.78 -4.97 23.33
N ARG A 231 -14.95 -6.06 24.08
CA ARG A 231 -15.64 -7.27 23.63
C ARG A 231 -17.09 -7.01 23.23
N ALA A 232 -17.82 -6.22 24.01
CA ALA A 232 -19.21 -5.89 23.72
C ALA A 232 -19.39 -5.13 22.39
N ALA A 233 -18.33 -4.46 21.92
CA ALA A 233 -18.34 -3.69 20.68
C ALA A 233 -17.65 -4.40 19.51
N LEU A 234 -17.11 -5.62 19.67
CA LEU A 234 -16.51 -6.38 18.58
C LEU A 234 -17.55 -6.84 17.55
N PRO A 235 -17.13 -7.18 16.31
CA PRO A 235 -18.01 -7.85 15.36
C PRO A 235 -18.68 -9.08 16.00
N THR A 236 -20.01 -9.16 15.88
CA THR A 236 -20.82 -10.17 16.59
C THR A 236 -20.51 -11.59 16.16
N ASP A 237 -20.05 -11.77 14.93
CA ASP A 237 -19.63 -13.03 14.33
C ASP A 237 -18.30 -13.58 14.90
N TRP A 238 -17.44 -12.71 15.46
CA TRP A 238 -16.16 -13.16 16.02
C TRP A 238 -16.34 -13.93 17.34
N ASN A 239 -17.34 -13.54 18.16
CA ASN A 239 -17.67 -14.17 19.44
C ASN A 239 -16.44 -14.49 20.35
N LEU A 240 -15.48 -13.57 20.39
CA LEU A 240 -14.16 -13.76 21.03
C LEU A 240 -14.25 -13.71 22.56
N SER A 241 -14.28 -14.84 23.28
CA SER A 241 -14.43 -14.92 24.75
C SER A 241 -13.41 -14.08 25.54
N ALA A 242 -13.73 -13.73 26.79
CA ALA A 242 -12.81 -12.96 27.66
C ALA A 242 -11.48 -13.69 27.89
N GLU A 243 -11.52 -15.01 28.02
CA GLU A 243 -10.36 -15.88 28.18
C GLU A 243 -9.48 -15.93 26.92
N ALA A 244 -10.06 -15.70 25.74
CA ALA A 244 -9.37 -15.67 24.45
C ALA A 244 -8.71 -14.31 24.14
N VAL A 245 -9.00 -13.26 24.90
CA VAL A 245 -8.47 -11.91 24.67
C VAL A 245 -6.93 -11.85 24.71
N PRO A 246 -6.24 -12.42 25.72
CA PRO A 246 -4.77 -12.45 25.74
C PRO A 246 -4.18 -13.20 24.53
N GLU A 247 -4.84 -14.26 24.09
CA GLU A 247 -4.43 -15.05 22.94
C GLU A 247 -4.57 -14.26 21.63
N PHE A 248 -5.68 -13.53 21.47
CA PHE A 248 -5.87 -12.62 20.35
C PHE A 248 -4.80 -11.52 20.33
N VAL A 249 -4.47 -10.92 21.47
CA VAL A 249 -3.43 -9.88 21.56
C VAL A 249 -2.04 -10.43 21.19
N ALA A 250 -1.70 -11.63 21.68
CA ALA A 250 -0.46 -12.30 21.30
C ALA A 250 -0.41 -12.60 19.79
N ALA A 251 -1.52 -13.08 19.23
CA ALA A 251 -1.67 -13.35 17.80
C ALA A 251 -1.53 -12.06 16.97
N ALA A 252 -2.24 -11.00 17.34
CA ALA A 252 -2.19 -9.70 16.70
C ALA A 252 -0.75 -9.14 16.64
N SER A 253 0.02 -9.30 17.72
CA SER A 253 1.44 -8.93 17.76
C SER A 253 2.27 -9.71 16.73
N GLN A 254 2.09 -11.04 16.64
CA GLN A 254 2.78 -11.87 15.66
C GLN A 254 2.42 -11.50 14.22
N VAL A 255 1.13 -11.26 13.93
CA VAL A 255 0.67 -10.89 12.59
C VAL A 255 1.23 -9.51 12.19
N ARG A 256 1.27 -8.52 13.09
CA ARG A 256 1.94 -7.22 12.83
C ARG A 256 3.43 -7.38 12.55
N LYS A 257 4.13 -8.28 13.26
CA LYS A 257 5.52 -8.60 12.95
C LYS A 257 5.65 -9.14 11.51
N GLY A 258 4.72 -9.99 11.09
CA GLY A 258 4.66 -10.48 9.71
C GLY A 258 4.48 -9.39 8.67
N LEU A 259 3.63 -8.41 8.94
CA LEU A 259 3.45 -7.24 8.08
C LEU A 259 4.74 -6.41 7.96
N SER A 260 5.44 -6.17 9.08
CA SER A 260 6.72 -5.48 9.06
C SER A 260 7.77 -6.24 8.24
N GLU A 261 7.84 -7.56 8.40
CA GLU A 261 8.75 -8.42 7.63
C GLU A 261 8.40 -8.47 6.14
N ALA A 262 7.12 -8.52 5.80
CA ALA A 262 6.64 -8.47 4.42
C ALA A 262 7.08 -7.14 3.75
N SER A 263 6.87 -6.02 4.44
CA SER A 263 7.28 -4.70 3.95
C SER A 263 8.80 -4.60 3.77
N ALA A 264 9.56 -5.13 4.73
CA ALA A 264 11.02 -5.13 4.63
C ALA A 264 11.52 -6.01 3.48
N LEU A 265 10.93 -7.20 3.29
CA LEU A 265 11.26 -8.09 2.19
C LEU A 265 10.95 -7.45 0.83
N CYS A 266 9.77 -6.84 0.69
CA CYS A 266 9.37 -6.15 -0.52
C CYS A 266 10.37 -5.02 -0.85
N ALA A 267 10.76 -4.20 0.12
CA ALA A 267 11.76 -3.15 -0.08
C ALA A 267 13.13 -3.69 -0.53
N ARG A 268 13.61 -4.80 0.06
CA ARG A 268 14.87 -5.45 -0.35
C ARG A 268 14.83 -6.00 -1.78
N LEU A 269 13.70 -6.60 -2.17
CA LEU A 269 13.51 -7.14 -3.51
C LEU A 269 13.43 -6.01 -4.55
N VAL A 270 12.70 -4.92 -4.26
CA VAL A 270 12.71 -3.70 -5.09
C VAL A 270 14.12 -3.16 -5.25
N SER A 271 14.86 -3.02 -4.15
CA SER A 271 16.26 -2.54 -4.16
C SER A 271 17.15 -3.40 -5.07
N ARG A 272 17.05 -4.73 -4.99
CA ARG A 272 17.77 -5.65 -5.87
C ARG A 272 17.36 -5.50 -7.34
N THR A 273 16.06 -5.50 -7.65
CA THR A 273 15.56 -5.31 -9.01
C THR A 273 16.05 -4.00 -9.61
N CYS A 274 16.01 -2.91 -8.83
CA CYS A 274 16.52 -1.61 -9.26
C CYS A 274 18.03 -1.62 -9.50
N ALA A 275 18.82 -2.25 -8.64
CA ALA A 275 20.26 -2.40 -8.83
C ALA A 275 20.56 -3.18 -10.13
N THR A 276 19.83 -4.27 -10.39
CA THR A 276 19.97 -5.03 -11.63
C THR A 276 19.61 -4.19 -12.85
N CYS A 277 18.49 -3.47 -12.82
CA CYS A 277 18.09 -2.57 -13.92
C CYS A 277 19.14 -1.50 -14.21
N ARG A 278 19.72 -0.90 -13.16
CA ARG A 278 20.81 0.09 -13.30
C ARG A 278 22.03 -0.52 -13.97
N ARG A 279 22.41 -1.74 -13.59
CA ARG A 279 23.56 -2.46 -14.15
C ARG A 279 23.35 -2.86 -15.61
N THR A 280 22.15 -3.35 -15.96
CA THR A 280 21.86 -3.88 -17.31
C THR A 280 21.32 -2.82 -18.27
N GLY A 281 21.01 -1.62 -17.78
CA GLY A 281 20.39 -0.55 -18.57
C GLY A 281 18.91 -0.82 -18.89
N LYS A 282 18.31 -1.87 -18.34
CA LYS A 282 16.90 -2.20 -18.57
C LYS A 282 15.96 -1.27 -17.82
N PRO A 283 14.78 -0.97 -18.38
CA PRO A 283 13.76 -0.22 -17.66
C PRO A 283 13.23 -1.05 -16.47
N ARG A 284 12.88 -0.35 -15.38
CA ARG A 284 12.19 -0.96 -14.25
C ARG A 284 10.78 -1.37 -14.67
N PRO A 285 10.28 -2.54 -14.26
CA PRO A 285 9.00 -3.03 -14.76
C PRO A 285 7.83 -2.52 -13.92
N GLY A 286 6.79 -2.02 -14.60
CA GLY A 286 5.51 -1.64 -13.99
C GLY A 286 5.62 -0.66 -12.82
N GLY A 287 4.78 -0.85 -11.81
CA GLY A 287 4.72 -0.01 -10.61
C GLY A 287 5.99 0.02 -9.76
N LEU A 288 6.98 -0.87 -10.00
CA LEU A 288 8.24 -0.88 -9.25
C LEU A 288 9.07 0.39 -9.50
N GLY A 289 8.90 1.02 -10.66
CA GLY A 289 9.57 2.28 -10.97
C GLY A 289 9.16 3.43 -10.04
N LEU A 290 7.95 3.33 -9.49
CA LEU A 290 7.33 4.26 -8.55
C LEU A 290 7.60 3.91 -7.09
N LEU A 291 7.91 2.64 -6.79
CA LEU A 291 8.24 2.21 -5.44
C LEU A 291 9.55 2.85 -4.98
N GLN A 292 9.46 3.63 -3.92
CA GLN A 292 10.64 4.24 -3.33
C GLN A 292 11.50 3.19 -2.63
N GLU A 293 12.80 3.22 -2.93
CA GLU A 293 13.84 2.51 -2.20
C GLU A 293 14.05 3.24 -0.85
N ASP A 294 13.33 2.80 0.18
CA ASP A 294 13.78 3.07 1.55
C ASP A 294 15.10 2.33 1.74
N GLY A 295 16.03 2.84 2.57
CA GLY A 295 17.43 2.39 2.72
C GLY A 295 17.65 0.94 3.19
N ALA A 296 16.73 0.03 2.89
CA ALA A 296 16.87 -1.40 2.94
C ALA A 296 18.07 -1.89 2.09
N GLY A 297 18.77 -2.88 2.63
CA GLY A 297 19.78 -3.62 1.88
C GLY A 297 19.18 -4.37 0.68
N THR A 298 20.02 -5.04 -0.09
CA THR A 298 19.58 -5.86 -1.22
C THR A 298 19.06 -7.22 -0.76
N ALA A 299 18.06 -7.77 -1.46
CA ALA A 299 17.60 -9.14 -1.22
C ALA A 299 18.69 -10.18 -1.51
N SER A 300 18.74 -11.23 -0.70
CA SER A 300 19.59 -12.41 -0.87
C SER A 300 19.10 -13.34 -1.99
N ASP A 301 19.96 -14.25 -2.46
CA ASP A 301 19.57 -15.23 -3.49
C ASP A 301 18.53 -16.22 -3.00
N ALA A 302 18.50 -16.51 -1.69
CA ALA A 302 17.45 -17.32 -1.09
C ALA A 302 16.08 -16.63 -1.20
N GLU A 303 16.02 -15.33 -0.94
CA GLU A 303 14.78 -14.54 -1.07
C GLU A 303 14.32 -14.45 -2.52
N VAL A 304 15.26 -14.33 -3.47
CA VAL A 304 14.91 -14.35 -4.91
C VAL A 304 14.37 -15.71 -5.33
N ARG A 305 14.98 -16.82 -4.89
CA ARG A 305 14.47 -18.17 -5.17
C ARG A 305 13.05 -18.39 -4.62
N GLU A 306 12.74 -17.82 -3.46
CA GLU A 306 11.39 -17.85 -2.86
C GLU A 306 10.34 -17.17 -3.77
N VAL A 307 10.73 -16.09 -4.48
CA VAL A 307 9.87 -15.44 -5.48
C VAL A 307 9.60 -16.40 -6.65
N SER A 308 10.62 -17.07 -7.18
CA SER A 308 10.47 -18.04 -8.28
C SER A 308 9.62 -19.25 -7.89
N GLU A 309 9.75 -19.74 -6.65
CA GLU A 309 8.88 -20.78 -6.08
C GLU A 309 7.42 -20.31 -5.97
N THR A 310 7.22 -19.09 -5.48
CA THR A 310 5.89 -18.48 -5.38
C THR A 310 5.27 -18.30 -6.77
N ALA A 311 6.02 -17.79 -7.73
CA ALA A 311 5.55 -17.62 -9.10
C ALA A 311 5.14 -18.96 -9.74
N ARG A 312 5.87 -20.05 -9.48
CA ARG A 312 5.46 -21.40 -9.91
C ARG A 312 4.14 -21.85 -9.27
N LYS A 313 3.94 -21.58 -7.97
CA LYS A 313 2.69 -21.90 -7.27
C LYS A 313 1.51 -21.07 -7.79
N TYR A 314 1.76 -19.84 -8.19
CA TYR A 314 0.76 -18.90 -8.71
C TYR A 314 1.02 -18.57 -10.17
N ALA A 315 1.22 -19.60 -11.01
CA ALA A 315 1.62 -19.44 -12.42
C ALA A 315 0.66 -18.59 -13.27
N GLN A 316 -0.58 -18.42 -12.80
CA GLN A 316 -1.61 -17.58 -13.44
C GLN A 316 -1.34 -16.07 -13.24
N MET A 317 -0.50 -15.68 -12.28
CA MET A 317 -0.21 -14.27 -11.97
C MET A 317 0.87 -13.73 -12.91
N THR A 318 0.44 -13.01 -13.96
CA THR A 318 1.32 -12.50 -15.01
C THR A 318 2.37 -11.50 -14.52
N GLY A 319 2.12 -10.79 -13.42
CA GLY A 319 3.05 -9.80 -12.87
C GLY A 319 4.38 -10.38 -12.38
N PHE A 320 4.46 -11.70 -12.14
CA PHE A 320 5.73 -12.35 -11.80
C PHE A 320 6.67 -12.49 -13.00
N ALA A 321 6.16 -12.62 -14.23
CA ALA A 321 7.02 -12.88 -15.38
C ALA A 321 8.04 -11.75 -15.65
N PRO A 322 7.66 -10.45 -15.66
CA PRO A 322 8.62 -9.36 -15.79
C PRO A 322 9.59 -9.26 -14.61
N LEU A 323 9.18 -9.65 -13.40
CA LEU A 323 10.06 -9.68 -12.22
C LEU A 323 11.15 -10.73 -12.40
N LEU A 324 10.76 -11.96 -12.72
CA LEU A 324 11.67 -13.08 -12.89
C LEU A 324 12.66 -12.84 -14.02
N ALA A 325 12.21 -12.28 -15.15
CA ALA A 325 13.10 -11.93 -16.26
C ALA A 325 14.24 -10.96 -15.86
N ILE A 326 14.05 -10.14 -14.82
CA ILE A 326 15.10 -9.25 -14.31
C ILE A 326 15.91 -9.92 -13.20
N LEU A 327 15.27 -10.73 -12.36
CA LEU A 327 15.92 -11.41 -11.23
C LEU A 327 16.81 -12.58 -11.68
N ASP A 328 16.44 -13.29 -12.74
CA ASP A 328 17.20 -14.41 -13.32
C ASP A 328 18.50 -13.94 -14.03
N GLU A 329 18.61 -12.64 -14.31
CA GLU A 329 19.82 -12.02 -14.88
C GLU A 329 20.81 -11.51 -13.82
N ALA A 330 20.48 -11.67 -12.54
CA ALA A 330 21.37 -11.38 -11.43
C ALA A 330 22.36 -12.55 -11.25
N PRO A 331 23.69 -12.30 -11.21
CA PRO A 331 24.67 -13.34 -10.94
C PRO A 331 24.58 -13.87 -9.51
#